data_AF-A0A4S8LLS2-F1
#
_entry.id   AF-A0A4S8LLS2-F1
#
_cell.length_a   1.000
_cell.length_b   1.000
_cell.length_c   1.000
_cell.angle_alpha   90.00
_cell.angle_beta   90.00
_cell.angle_gamma   90.00
#
_symmetry.space_group_name_H-M   'P 1'
#
loop_
_entity.id
_entity.type
_entity.pdbx_description
1 polymer ?
#
loop_
_entity_poly.entity_id
_entity_poly.type
_entity_poly.pdbx_seq_one_letter_code
_entity_poly.pdbx_strand_id
1 'polypeptide(L)'
;MSTTQANLPPEIVQPIINAYTHSIQPAFSFILISAVFSAILIPLLLMLFVLSTPHSRRQPIFVLNIFTITLGITVGILSNHLTMSSMLSPFEGINPTEDLVYNILYIWLPWITEAILILRVIIVYSPVYSSRLKIAQILAFSIIVKAARAAISIDFLVKWHKNTSSSGNVNQFSTTNELSTWNAKTTWILELVDNLYISCLFLWRLASQGHLFNPTSIGRVTENKGNVGG
;
A
#
# COMPACT_ATOMS: atom_id res chain seq x y z
N MET A 1 12.47 -52.39 1.41
CA MET A 1 11.26 -52.05 0.63
C MET A 1 11.68 -51.06 -0.44
N SER A 2 12.04 -51.58 -1.62
CA SER A 2 12.53 -50.77 -2.74
C SER A 2 11.32 -50.30 -3.54
N THR A 3 11.03 -49.02 -3.52
CA THR A 3 9.96 -48.43 -4.35
C THR A 3 10.40 -48.47 -5.80
N THR A 4 9.84 -49.39 -6.58
CA THR A 4 9.93 -49.40 -8.05
C THR A 4 9.38 -48.07 -8.56
N GLN A 5 10.26 -47.14 -8.96
CA GLN A 5 9.84 -45.96 -9.70
C GLN A 5 9.29 -46.44 -11.04
N ALA A 6 7.97 -46.33 -11.21
CA ALA A 6 7.34 -46.50 -12.51
C ALA A 6 7.87 -45.38 -13.41
N ASN A 7 8.80 -45.71 -14.31
CA ASN A 7 9.28 -44.81 -15.35
C ASN A 7 8.14 -44.56 -16.33
N LEU A 8 7.35 -43.52 -16.06
CA LEU A 8 6.33 -43.03 -16.96
C LEU A 8 7.02 -42.48 -18.23
N PRO A 9 6.46 -42.71 -19.43
CA PRO A 9 7.00 -42.16 -20.66
C PRO A 9 7.12 -40.63 -20.58
N PRO A 10 8.22 -40.03 -21.09
CA PRO A 10 8.43 -38.58 -21.05
C PRO A 10 7.30 -37.79 -21.75
N GLU A 11 6.61 -38.40 -22.71
CA GLU A 11 5.44 -37.82 -23.39
C GLU A 11 4.25 -37.54 -22.47
N ILE A 12 4.12 -38.29 -21.37
CA ILE A 12 3.04 -38.09 -20.37
C ILE A 12 3.53 -37.16 -19.25
N VAL A 13 4.80 -37.27 -18.86
CA VAL A 13 5.37 -36.52 -17.74
C VAL A 13 5.55 -35.03 -18.08
N GLN A 14 6.01 -34.71 -19.28
CA GLN A 14 6.30 -33.33 -19.68
C GLN A 14 5.08 -32.39 -19.68
N PRO A 15 3.92 -32.76 -20.24
CA PRO A 15 2.73 -31.91 -20.17
C PRO A 15 2.23 -31.72 -18.74
N ILE A 16 2.37 -32.71 -17.86
CA ILE A 16 2.00 -32.60 -16.44
C ILE A 16 2.92 -31.61 -15.71
N ILE A 17 4.24 -31.72 -15.92
CA ILE A 17 5.21 -30.78 -15.35
C ILE A 17 4.96 -29.36 -15.87
N ASN A 18 4.71 -29.21 -17.17
CA ASN A 18 4.43 -27.89 -17.76
C ASN A 18 3.13 -27.28 -17.21
N ALA A 19 2.06 -28.07 -17.09
CA ALA A 19 0.79 -27.62 -16.51
C ALA A 19 0.94 -27.23 -15.04
N TYR A 20 1.66 -28.03 -14.26
CA TYR A 20 1.95 -27.73 -12.85
C TYR A 20 2.81 -26.46 -12.69
N THR A 21 3.86 -26.33 -13.51
CA THR A 21 4.75 -25.16 -13.52
C THR A 21 3.97 -23.89 -13.88
N HIS A 22 3.13 -23.94 -14.91
CA HIS A 22 2.27 -22.83 -15.30
C HIS A 22 1.27 -22.43 -14.21
N SER A 23 0.76 -23.40 -13.44
CA SER A 23 -0.19 -23.12 -12.36
C SER A 23 0.48 -22.47 -11.14
N ILE A 24 1.76 -22.75 -10.89
CA ILE A 24 2.50 -22.28 -9.71
C ILE A 24 3.23 -20.96 -9.93
N GLN A 25 3.68 -20.70 -11.15
CA GLN A 25 4.41 -19.48 -11.51
C GLN A 25 3.76 -18.18 -11.01
N PRO A 26 2.43 -17.94 -11.15
CA PRO A 26 1.82 -16.71 -10.66
C PRO A 26 1.83 -16.61 -9.12
N ALA A 27 1.56 -17.72 -8.42
CA ALA A 27 1.58 -17.75 -6.96
C ALA A 27 2.99 -17.47 -6.41
N PHE A 28 4.02 -18.04 -7.04
CA PHE A 28 5.41 -17.82 -6.66
C PHE A 28 5.84 -16.37 -6.88
N SER A 29 5.46 -15.77 -8.01
CA SER A 29 5.73 -14.36 -8.30
C SER A 29 5.06 -13.44 -7.27
N PHE A 30 3.84 -13.76 -6.86
CA PHE A 30 3.09 -13.01 -5.87
C PHE A 30 3.72 -13.09 -4.46
N ILE A 31 4.17 -14.28 -4.04
CA ILE A 31 4.92 -14.47 -2.78
C ILE A 31 6.21 -13.65 -2.79
N LEU A 32 6.99 -13.71 -3.89
CA LEU A 32 8.23 -12.95 -3.98
C LEU A 32 8.00 -11.44 -3.87
N ILE A 33 7.00 -10.93 -4.59
CA ILE A 33 6.66 -9.50 -4.57
C ILE A 33 6.24 -9.09 -3.16
N SER A 34 5.28 -9.80 -2.56
CA SER A 34 4.76 -9.46 -1.23
C SER A 34 5.82 -9.61 -0.13
N ALA A 35 6.69 -10.61 -0.22
CA ALA A 35 7.82 -10.78 0.69
C ALA A 35 8.83 -9.63 0.60
N VAL A 36 9.20 -9.20 -0.61
CA VAL A 36 10.10 -8.07 -0.82
C VAL A 36 9.51 -6.78 -0.26
N PHE A 37 8.25 -6.48 -0.58
CA PHE A 37 7.58 -5.29 -0.04
C PHE A 37 7.47 -5.31 1.49
N SER A 38 7.16 -6.47 2.08
CA SER A 38 7.12 -6.64 3.53
C SER A 38 8.50 -6.47 4.17
N ALA A 39 9.55 -6.98 3.53
CA ALA A 39 10.92 -6.84 4.01
C ALA A 39 11.39 -5.39 4.00
N ILE A 40 10.96 -4.57 3.03
CA ILE A 40 11.28 -3.12 2.95
C ILE A 40 10.60 -2.31 4.08
N LEU A 41 9.47 -2.78 4.60
CA LEU A 41 8.78 -2.11 5.72
C LEU A 41 9.59 -2.18 7.03
N ILE A 42 10.43 -3.20 7.22
CA ILE A 42 11.27 -3.35 8.41
C ILE A 42 12.33 -2.23 8.52
N PRO A 43 13.21 -1.98 7.53
CA PRO A 43 14.15 -0.87 7.59
C PRO A 43 13.43 0.49 7.61
N LEU A 44 12.25 0.63 6.98
CA LEU A 44 11.44 1.84 7.10
C LEU A 44 10.98 2.09 8.54
N LEU A 45 10.53 1.04 9.25
CA LEU A 45 10.18 1.14 10.66
C LEU A 45 11.39 1.56 11.50
N LEU A 46 12.55 0.94 11.26
CA LEU A 46 13.79 1.28 11.97
C LEU A 46 14.21 2.73 11.69
N MET A 47 14.20 3.16 10.43
CA MET A 47 14.49 4.56 10.06
C MET A 47 13.53 5.53 10.75
N LEU A 48 12.24 5.18 10.83
CA LEU A 48 11.25 6.00 11.52
C LEU A 48 11.59 6.15 13.01
N PHE A 49 12.06 5.11 13.68
CA PHE A 49 12.50 5.18 15.08
C PHE A 49 13.81 5.97 15.25
N VAL A 50 14.78 5.76 14.38
CA VAL A 50 16.09 6.43 14.43
C VAL A 50 15.96 7.93 14.15
N LEU A 51 15.14 8.32 13.17
CA LEU A 51 14.92 9.72 12.80
C LEU A 51 13.92 10.45 13.73
N SER A 52 13.21 9.72 14.60
CA SER A 52 12.18 10.30 15.46
C SER A 52 12.75 10.86 16.76
N THR A 53 12.63 12.17 16.91
CA THR A 53 12.94 12.91 18.13
C THR A 53 11.87 12.68 19.21
N PRO A 54 12.18 12.85 20.51
CA PRO A 54 11.22 12.66 21.61
C PRO A 54 9.94 13.51 21.47
N HIS A 55 10.04 14.68 20.82
CA HIS A 55 8.91 15.55 20.52
C HIS A 55 8.05 15.01 19.38
N SER A 56 8.67 14.42 18.34
CA SER A 56 7.98 13.79 17.21
C SER A 56 7.18 12.55 17.62
N ARG A 57 7.67 11.79 18.61
CA ARG A 57 7.01 10.56 19.11
C ARG A 57 5.62 10.77 19.70
N ARG A 58 5.29 11.99 20.13
CA ARG A 58 3.98 12.34 20.70
C ARG A 58 2.97 12.81 19.66
N GLN A 59 3.40 12.97 18.40
CA GLN A 59 2.53 13.41 17.32
C GLN A 59 1.67 12.23 16.83
N PRO A 60 0.37 12.44 16.55
CA PRO A 60 -0.52 11.38 16.07
C PRO A 60 -0.02 10.74 14.77
N ILE A 61 0.68 11.49 13.92
CA ILE A 61 1.30 10.97 12.69
C ILE A 61 2.31 9.85 12.98
N PHE A 62 3.10 9.99 14.05
CA PHE A 62 4.13 9.00 14.37
C PHE A 62 3.50 7.66 14.79
N VAL A 63 2.48 7.72 15.64
CA VAL A 63 1.73 6.53 16.09
C VAL A 63 1.03 5.87 14.92
N LEU A 64 0.34 6.64 14.07
CA LEU A 64 -0.35 6.10 12.91
C LEU A 64 0.63 5.50 11.90
N ASN A 65 1.81 6.09 11.69
CA ASN A 65 2.84 5.50 10.82
C ASN A 65 3.34 4.14 11.33
N ILE A 66 3.63 4.02 12.62
CA ILE A 66 4.02 2.73 13.22
C ILE A 66 2.90 1.72 13.02
N PHE A 67 1.66 2.13 13.30
CA PHE A 67 0.49 1.27 13.15
C PHE A 67 0.33 0.79 11.70
N THR A 68 0.40 1.67 10.70
CA THR A 68 0.29 1.28 9.29
C THR A 68 1.43 0.38 8.83
N ILE A 69 2.66 0.67 9.24
CA ILE A 69 3.82 -0.17 8.86
C ILE A 69 3.70 -1.56 9.49
N THR A 70 3.33 -1.65 10.76
CA THR A 70 3.12 -2.94 11.44
C THR A 70 1.95 -3.71 10.82
N LEU A 71 0.84 -3.04 10.51
CA LEU A 71 -0.30 -3.65 9.82
C LEU A 71 0.10 -4.18 8.43
N GLY A 72 0.89 -3.41 7.67
CA GLY A 72 1.40 -3.82 6.36
C GLY A 72 2.29 -5.07 6.45
N ILE A 73 3.15 -5.17 7.46
CA ILE A 73 3.95 -6.37 7.74
C ILE A 73 3.04 -7.56 8.05
N THR A 74 2.03 -7.37 8.90
CA THR A 74 1.06 -8.44 9.25
C THR A 74 0.31 -8.94 8.02
N VAL A 75 -0.20 -8.03 7.19
CA VAL A 75 -0.90 -8.38 5.93
C VAL A 75 0.03 -9.15 4.99
N GLY A 76 1.28 -8.72 4.86
CA GLY A 76 2.27 -9.41 4.03
C GLY A 76 2.60 -10.83 4.52
N ILE A 77 2.74 -11.02 5.84
CA ILE A 77 2.96 -12.35 6.44
C ILE A 77 1.74 -13.25 6.20
N LEU A 78 0.53 -12.74 6.46
CA LEU A 78 -0.72 -13.49 6.25
C LEU A 78 -0.89 -13.87 4.77
N SER A 79 -0.63 -12.94 3.85
CA SER A 79 -0.70 -13.18 2.42
C SER A 79 0.23 -14.31 1.97
N ASN A 80 1.48 -14.30 2.46
CA ASN A 80 2.45 -15.35 2.20
C ASN A 80 2.04 -16.69 2.79
N HIS A 81 1.52 -16.70 4.02
CA HIS A 81 1.04 -17.90 4.68
C HIS A 81 -0.13 -18.55 3.92
N LEU A 82 -1.12 -17.76 3.52
CA LEU A 82 -2.28 -18.23 2.75
C LEU A 82 -1.86 -18.78 1.38
N THR A 83 -1.01 -18.06 0.68
CA THR A 83 -0.52 -18.50 -0.64
C THR A 83 0.31 -19.77 -0.51
N MET A 84 1.21 -19.86 0.46
CA MET A 84 2.01 -21.06 0.71
C MET A 84 1.15 -22.26 1.12
N SER A 85 0.13 -22.06 1.96
CA SER A 85 -0.81 -23.11 2.36
C SER A 85 -1.62 -23.63 1.17
N SER A 86 -2.07 -22.74 0.28
CA SER A 86 -2.76 -23.14 -0.95
C SER A 86 -1.89 -23.96 -1.91
N MET A 87 -0.56 -23.76 -1.88
CA MET A 87 0.39 -24.50 -2.71
C MET A 87 0.76 -25.86 -2.10
N LEU A 88 0.92 -25.93 -0.77
CA LEU A 88 1.33 -27.16 -0.07
C LEU A 88 0.16 -28.15 0.14
N SER A 89 -1.05 -27.64 0.39
CA SER A 89 -2.24 -28.44 0.64
C SER A 89 -3.42 -28.02 -0.26
N PRO A 90 -3.36 -28.26 -1.58
CA PRO A 90 -4.40 -27.82 -2.51
C PRO A 90 -5.78 -28.47 -2.27
N PHE A 91 -5.84 -29.59 -1.53
CA PHE A 91 -7.06 -30.35 -1.27
C PHE A 91 -7.69 -30.09 0.10
N GLU A 92 -6.96 -29.50 1.05
CA GLU A 92 -7.50 -29.20 2.40
C GLU A 92 -8.27 -27.88 2.45
N GLY A 93 -8.18 -27.07 1.40
CA GLY A 93 -8.83 -25.76 1.34
C GLY A 93 -8.15 -24.74 2.25
N ILE A 94 -8.44 -23.46 2.00
CA ILE A 94 -7.91 -22.37 2.81
C ILE A 94 -8.79 -22.19 4.05
N ASN A 95 -8.19 -21.95 5.22
CA ASN A 95 -8.93 -21.64 6.43
C ASN A 95 -9.79 -20.37 6.22
N PRO A 96 -11.13 -20.46 6.25
CA PRO A 96 -12.00 -19.32 5.92
C PRO A 96 -11.87 -18.16 6.91
N THR A 97 -11.43 -18.44 8.14
CA THR A 97 -11.22 -17.41 9.16
C THR A 97 -9.99 -16.57 8.83
N GLU A 98 -8.89 -17.21 8.43
CA GLU A 98 -7.66 -16.51 8.07
C GLU A 98 -7.83 -15.69 6.79
N ASP A 99 -8.52 -16.25 5.80
CA ASP A 99 -8.86 -15.54 4.56
C ASP A 99 -9.75 -14.32 4.82
N LEU A 100 -10.78 -14.46 5.68
CA LEU A 100 -11.63 -13.34 6.06
C LEU A 100 -10.84 -12.24 6.78
N VAL A 101 -9.97 -12.60 7.72
CA VAL A 101 -9.13 -11.63 8.45
C VAL A 101 -8.18 -10.91 7.48
N TYR A 102 -7.53 -11.65 6.59
CA TYR A 102 -6.67 -11.07 5.55
C TYR A 102 -7.44 -10.06 4.69
N ASN A 103 -8.61 -10.42 4.19
CA ASN A 103 -9.43 -9.56 3.34
C ASN A 103 -9.87 -8.27 4.06
N ILE A 104 -10.31 -8.38 5.32
CA ILE A 104 -10.66 -7.20 6.12
C ILE A 104 -9.44 -6.28 6.26
N LEU A 105 -8.31 -6.81 6.71
CA LEU A 105 -7.09 -6.02 6.91
C LEU A 105 -6.61 -5.37 5.62
N TYR A 106 -6.65 -6.11 4.51
CA TYR A 106 -6.26 -5.64 3.18
C TYR A 106 -7.17 -4.51 2.68
N ILE A 107 -8.48 -4.59 2.92
CA ILE A 107 -9.43 -3.52 2.55
C ILE A 107 -9.19 -2.26 3.38
N TRP A 108 -8.91 -2.39 4.68
CA TRP A 108 -8.77 -1.25 5.60
C TRP A 108 -7.40 -0.55 5.50
N LEU A 109 -6.33 -1.27 5.18
CA LEU A 109 -4.97 -0.75 5.13
C LEU A 109 -4.81 0.50 4.23
N PRO A 110 -5.37 0.55 3.01
CA PRO A 110 -5.36 1.76 2.17
C PRO A 110 -6.02 2.96 2.84
N TRP A 111 -7.17 2.78 3.49
CA TRP A 111 -7.90 3.89 4.14
C TRP A 111 -7.09 4.52 5.27
N ILE A 112 -6.40 3.69 6.06
CA ILE A 112 -5.54 4.17 7.15
C ILE A 112 -4.34 4.93 6.55
N THR A 113 -3.74 4.39 5.49
CA THR A 113 -2.59 5.02 4.81
C THR A 113 -2.95 6.37 4.22
N GLU A 114 -4.11 6.47 3.56
CA GLU A 114 -4.64 7.72 3.02
C GLU A 114 -4.97 8.74 4.12
N ALA A 115 -5.50 8.29 5.26
CA ALA A 115 -5.77 9.18 6.40
C ALA A 115 -4.49 9.83 6.92
N ILE A 116 -3.38 9.08 6.97
CA ILE A 116 -2.07 9.61 7.36
C ILE A 116 -1.57 10.64 6.35
N LEU A 117 -1.71 10.36 5.06
CA LEU A 117 -1.28 11.28 3.99
C LEU A 117 -2.04 12.60 4.07
N ILE A 118 -3.36 12.57 4.26
CA ILE A 118 -4.18 13.77 4.45
C ILE A 118 -3.76 14.52 5.72
N LEU A 119 -3.54 13.81 6.83
CA LEU A 119 -3.09 14.42 8.08
C LEU A 119 -1.74 15.16 7.89
N ARG A 120 -0.79 14.56 7.14
CA ARG A 120 0.48 15.21 6.81
C ARG A 120 0.30 16.47 5.98
N VAL A 121 -0.60 16.44 4.98
CA VAL A 121 -0.92 17.62 4.16
C VAL A 121 -1.52 18.72 5.03
N ILE A 122 -2.48 18.40 5.91
CA ILE A 122 -3.13 19.39 6.78
C ILE A 122 -2.11 20.07 7.70
N ILE A 123 -1.15 19.32 8.25
CA ILE A 123 -0.12 19.89 9.12
C ILE A 123 0.81 20.84 8.35
N VAL A 124 1.25 20.45 7.16
CA VAL A 124 2.14 21.29 6.33
C VAL A 124 1.41 22.50 5.75
N TYR A 125 0.16 22.32 5.36
CA TYR A 125 -0.75 23.38 4.93
C TYR A 125 -1.55 23.87 6.13
N SER A 126 -0.85 24.38 7.15
CA SER A 126 -1.51 25.01 8.29
C SER A 126 -2.52 26.08 7.80
N PRO A 127 -3.81 26.01 8.21
CA PRO A 127 -4.86 26.92 7.78
C PRO A 127 -4.60 28.40 8.08
N VAL A 128 -3.58 28.69 8.88
CA VAL A 128 -3.20 30.02 9.35
C VAL A 128 -2.53 30.85 8.25
N TYR A 129 -1.84 30.22 7.28
CA TYR A 129 -1.03 30.93 6.27
C TYR A 129 -1.44 30.64 4.81
N SER A 130 -2.33 29.68 4.56
CA SER A 130 -2.75 29.31 3.21
C SER A 130 -4.23 29.57 2.99
N SER A 131 -4.60 30.12 1.83
CA SER A 131 -6.00 30.33 1.47
C SER A 131 -6.75 29.01 1.49
N ARG A 132 -7.84 28.95 2.26
CA ARG A 132 -8.69 27.74 2.44
C ARG A 132 -9.14 27.14 1.09
N LEU A 133 -9.25 27.97 0.05
CA LEU A 133 -9.57 27.55 -1.31
C LEU A 133 -8.49 26.65 -1.94
N LYS A 134 -7.20 26.90 -1.67
CA LYS A 134 -6.11 26.07 -2.20
C LYS A 134 -6.09 24.69 -1.53
N ILE A 135 -6.31 24.65 -0.22
CA ILE A 135 -6.44 23.39 0.53
C ILE A 135 -7.68 22.62 0.05
N ALA A 136 -8.80 23.30 -0.16
CA ALA A 136 -10.01 22.68 -0.69
C ALA A 136 -9.81 22.12 -2.11
N GLN A 137 -9.09 22.80 -3.00
CA GLN A 137 -8.78 22.29 -4.34
C GLN A 137 -7.89 21.04 -4.30
N ILE A 138 -6.89 21.00 -3.41
CA ILE A 138 -6.01 19.85 -3.25
C ILE A 138 -6.78 18.65 -2.69
N LEU A 139 -7.62 18.88 -1.68
CA LEU A 139 -8.47 17.85 -1.10
C LEU A 139 -9.57 17.38 -2.07
N ALA A 140 -10.09 18.27 -2.92
CA ALA A 140 -11.10 17.92 -3.91
C ALA A 140 -10.60 16.84 -4.88
N PHE A 141 -9.34 16.92 -5.32
CA PHE A 141 -8.75 15.87 -6.17
C PHE A 141 -8.74 14.50 -5.46
N SER A 142 -8.23 14.43 -4.23
CA SER A 142 -8.20 13.16 -3.47
C SER A 142 -9.62 12.65 -3.15
N ILE A 143 -10.58 13.54 -2.89
CA ILE A 143 -11.99 13.18 -2.70
C ILE A 143 -12.58 12.57 -3.99
N ILE A 144 -12.28 13.12 -5.16
CA ILE A 144 -12.74 12.57 -6.44
C ILE A 144 -12.16 11.17 -6.68
N VAL A 145 -10.87 10.97 -6.41
CA VAL A 145 -10.23 9.65 -6.55
C VAL A 145 -10.83 8.63 -5.58
N LYS A 146 -11.12 9.03 -4.33
CA LYS A 146 -11.82 8.18 -3.35
C LYS A 146 -13.23 7.81 -3.80
N ALA A 147 -13.98 8.76 -4.36
CA ALA A 147 -15.31 8.50 -4.90
C ALA A 147 -15.26 7.49 -6.06
N ALA A 148 -14.26 7.61 -6.95
CA ALA A 148 -14.03 6.65 -8.02
C ALA A 148 -13.69 5.24 -7.47
N ARG A 149 -12.82 5.15 -6.46
CA ARG A 149 -12.52 3.88 -5.77
C ARG A 149 -13.75 3.24 -5.14
N ALA A 150 -14.58 4.03 -4.45
CA ALA A 150 -15.81 3.54 -3.84
C ALA A 150 -16.77 2.99 -4.90
N ALA A 151 -16.92 3.70 -6.03
CA ALA A 151 -17.75 3.24 -7.15
C ALA A 151 -17.26 1.91 -7.73
N ILE A 152 -15.95 1.74 -7.95
CA ILE A 152 -15.36 0.48 -8.45
C ILE A 152 -15.57 -0.65 -7.43
N SER A 153 -15.41 -0.37 -6.14
CA SER A 153 -15.63 -1.36 -5.07
C SER A 153 -17.09 -1.81 -4.99
N ILE A 154 -18.03 -0.87 -5.17
CA ILE A 154 -19.47 -1.17 -5.22
C ILE A 154 -19.80 -2.01 -6.47
N ASP A 155 -19.26 -1.66 -7.65
CA ASP A 155 -19.44 -2.45 -8.87
C ASP A 155 -18.91 -3.89 -8.69
N PHE A 156 -17.75 -4.04 -8.05
CA PHE A 156 -17.21 -5.35 -7.69
C PHE A 156 -18.14 -6.13 -6.76
N LEU A 157 -18.63 -5.51 -5.68
CA LEU A 157 -19.57 -6.13 -4.73
C LEU A 157 -20.89 -6.56 -5.39
N VAL A 158 -21.43 -5.74 -6.29
CA VAL A 158 -22.67 -6.05 -7.02
C VAL A 158 -22.45 -7.23 -7.98
N LYS A 159 -21.33 -7.26 -8.70
CA LYS A 159 -20.96 -8.37 -9.59
C LYS A 159 -20.74 -9.65 -8.80
N TRP A 160 -20.05 -9.56 -7.67
CA TRP A 160 -19.85 -10.66 -6.73
C TRP A 160 -21.19 -11.23 -6.28
N HIS A 161 -22.08 -10.39 -5.73
CA HIS A 161 -23.38 -10.82 -5.22
C HIS A 161 -24.24 -11.49 -6.30
N LYS A 162 -24.26 -10.96 -7.54
CA LYS A 162 -24.99 -11.56 -8.67
C LYS A 162 -24.45 -12.94 -9.05
N ASN A 163 -23.12 -13.11 -9.05
CA ASN A 163 -22.52 -14.39 -9.40
C ASN A 163 -22.71 -15.43 -8.29
N THR A 164 -22.52 -15.06 -7.03
CA THR A 164 -22.71 -15.98 -5.91
C THR A 164 -24.15 -16.47 -5.81
N SER A 165 -25.13 -15.58 -6.06
CA SER A 165 -26.56 -15.93 -6.04
C SER A 165 -26.99 -16.83 -7.20
N SER A 166 -26.25 -16.84 -8.30
CA SER A 166 -26.61 -17.59 -9.52
C SER A 166 -25.84 -18.91 -9.68
N SER A 167 -24.66 -19.05 -9.07
CA SER A 167 -23.74 -20.18 -9.34
C SER A 167 -23.45 -21.09 -8.15
N GLY A 168 -23.85 -20.72 -6.92
CA GLY A 168 -23.70 -21.57 -5.72
C GLY A 168 -22.26 -21.92 -5.33
N ASN A 169 -21.26 -21.48 -6.09
CA ASN A 169 -19.87 -21.88 -5.94
C ASN A 169 -18.98 -20.62 -5.77
N VAL A 170 -18.82 -20.22 -4.50
CA VAL A 170 -18.02 -19.06 -4.08
C VAL A 170 -16.53 -19.18 -4.41
N ASN A 171 -16.03 -20.41 -4.61
CA ASN A 171 -14.60 -20.71 -4.71
C ASN A 171 -13.98 -20.44 -6.09
N GLN A 172 -14.78 -20.25 -7.15
CA GLN A 172 -14.25 -20.00 -8.50
C GLN A 172 -13.88 -18.55 -8.78
N PHE A 173 -14.40 -17.59 -8.00
CA PHE A 173 -14.17 -16.17 -8.27
C PHE A 173 -12.83 -15.68 -7.68
N SER A 174 -12.41 -16.25 -6.55
CA SER A 174 -11.18 -15.87 -5.84
C SER A 174 -9.89 -16.31 -6.55
N THR A 175 -9.90 -17.46 -7.24
CA THR A 175 -8.68 -18.06 -7.81
C THR A 175 -8.41 -17.72 -9.28
N THR A 176 -9.41 -17.27 -10.05
CA THR A 176 -9.23 -17.03 -11.50
C THR A 176 -9.35 -15.56 -11.94
N ASN A 177 -9.95 -14.68 -11.12
CA ASN A 177 -10.35 -13.35 -11.58
C ASN A 177 -9.82 -12.16 -10.75
N GLU A 178 -9.29 -12.35 -9.54
CA GLU A 178 -8.88 -11.19 -8.72
C GLU A 178 -7.66 -10.44 -9.28
N LEU A 179 -6.67 -11.15 -9.84
CA LEU A 179 -5.49 -10.53 -10.47
C LEU A 179 -5.70 -10.16 -11.96
N SER A 180 -6.73 -10.74 -12.59
CA SER A 180 -7.01 -10.60 -14.03
C SER A 180 -8.10 -9.58 -14.34
N THR A 181 -9.03 -9.33 -13.41
CA THR A 181 -10.10 -8.36 -13.63
C THR A 181 -9.53 -6.95 -13.67
N TRP A 182 -9.89 -6.22 -14.74
CA TRP A 182 -9.54 -4.81 -14.96
C TRP A 182 -9.74 -3.95 -13.70
N ASN A 183 -10.80 -4.24 -12.94
CA ASN A 183 -11.19 -3.51 -11.73
C ASN A 183 -10.11 -3.47 -10.63
N ALA A 184 -9.40 -4.56 -10.37
CA ALA A 184 -8.36 -4.61 -9.34
C ALA A 184 -7.15 -3.75 -9.74
N LYS A 185 -6.70 -3.91 -11.00
CA LYS A 185 -5.58 -3.13 -11.55
C LYS A 185 -5.90 -1.64 -11.56
N THR A 186 -7.10 -1.26 -11.97
CA THR A 186 -7.54 0.14 -11.97
C THR A 186 -7.53 0.71 -10.55
N THR A 187 -8.04 -0.04 -9.56
CA THR A 187 -8.04 0.40 -8.16
C THR A 187 -6.62 0.64 -7.63
N TRP A 188 -5.69 -0.26 -7.91
CA TRP A 188 -4.29 -0.11 -7.51
C TRP A 188 -3.59 1.07 -8.18
N ILE A 189 -3.85 1.30 -9.48
CA ILE A 189 -3.29 2.45 -10.19
C ILE A 189 -3.84 3.76 -9.62
N LEU A 190 -5.15 3.84 -9.38
CA LEU A 190 -5.76 5.03 -8.76
C LEU A 190 -5.19 5.31 -7.37
N GLU A 191 -4.98 4.26 -6.56
CA GLU A 191 -4.33 4.39 -5.25
C GLU A 191 -2.89 4.90 -5.37
N LEU A 192 -2.10 4.34 -6.30
CA LEU A 192 -0.73 4.77 -6.52
C LEU A 192 -0.67 6.23 -6.98
N VAL A 193 -1.56 6.63 -7.90
CA VAL A 193 -1.62 8.00 -8.42
C VAL A 193 -2.01 9.00 -7.33
N ASP A 194 -3.01 8.71 -6.49
CA ASP A 194 -3.40 9.60 -5.38
C ASP A 194 -2.27 9.75 -4.36
N ASN A 195 -1.68 8.64 -3.95
CA ASN A 195 -0.59 8.62 -2.98
C ASN A 195 0.65 9.36 -3.51
N LEU A 196 0.98 9.19 -4.78
CA LEU A 196 2.09 9.89 -5.44
C LEU A 196 1.80 11.39 -5.55
N TYR A 197 0.58 11.77 -5.97
CA TYR A 197 0.18 13.17 -6.07
C TYR A 197 0.30 13.89 -4.72
N ILE A 198 -0.25 13.31 -3.66
CA ILE A 198 -0.20 13.88 -2.31
C ILE A 198 1.25 13.97 -1.80
N SER A 199 2.06 12.93 -2.04
CA SER A 199 3.47 12.90 -1.62
C SER A 199 4.31 13.95 -2.34
N CYS A 200 4.14 14.09 -3.67
CA CYS A 200 4.80 15.12 -4.47
C CYS A 200 4.42 16.53 -4.00
N LEU A 201 3.14 16.75 -3.70
CA LEU A 201 2.64 18.03 -3.21
C LEU A 201 3.22 18.38 -1.83
N PHE A 202 3.28 17.41 -0.92
CA PHE A 202 3.94 17.55 0.38
C PHE A 202 5.42 17.92 0.21
N LEU A 203 6.16 17.21 -0.64
CA LEU A 203 7.58 17.46 -0.88
C LEU A 203 7.83 18.83 -1.52
N TRP A 204 7.01 19.22 -2.50
CA TRP A 204 7.09 20.54 -3.13
C TRP A 204 6.85 21.68 -2.13
N ARG A 205 5.86 21.50 -1.24
CA ARG A 205 5.60 22.49 -0.18
C ARG A 205 6.74 22.55 0.83
N LEU A 206 7.29 21.41 1.23
CA LEU A 206 8.44 21.34 2.12
C LEU A 206 9.67 22.04 1.51
N ALA A 207 9.94 21.81 0.23
CA ALA A 207 11.03 22.46 -0.50
C ALA A 207 10.83 23.99 -0.60
N SER A 208 9.61 24.46 -0.88
CA SER A 208 9.33 25.91 -0.94
C SER A 208 9.42 26.60 0.43
N GLN A 209 9.10 25.91 1.53
CA GLN A 209 9.34 26.42 2.89
C GLN A 209 10.83 26.42 3.25
N GLY A 210 11.60 25.42 2.80
CA GLY A 210 13.05 25.38 2.98
C GLY A 210 13.78 26.52 2.27
N HIS A 211 13.31 26.96 1.10
CA HIS A 211 13.89 28.08 0.37
C HIS A 211 13.64 29.45 1.03
N LEU A 212 12.57 29.58 1.83
CA LEU A 212 12.31 30.79 2.65
C LEU A 212 13.22 30.85 3.88
N PHE A 213 13.81 29.73 4.29
CA PHE A 213 14.76 29.63 5.40
C PHE A 213 16.22 29.71 4.90
N ASN A 214 16.49 30.55 3.89
CA ASN A 214 17.85 30.85 3.46
C ASN A 214 18.46 31.91 4.42
N PRO A 215 19.53 31.57 5.18
CA PRO A 215 20.12 32.46 6.20
C PRO A 215 20.83 33.71 5.64
N THR A 216 20.85 33.91 4.32
CA THR A 216 21.54 35.03 3.67
C THR A 216 20.92 36.41 3.91
N SER A 217 19.74 36.52 4.54
CA SER A 217 19.13 37.81 4.89
C SER A 217 19.58 38.38 6.25
N ILE A 218 20.20 37.56 7.12
CA ILE A 218 20.65 38.02 8.45
C ILE A 218 22.02 38.74 8.39
N GLY A 219 22.81 38.53 7.32
CA GLY A 219 24.14 39.10 7.17
C GLY A 219 24.23 40.56 6.71
N ARG A 220 23.13 41.20 6.29
CA ARG A 220 23.18 42.58 5.74
C ARG A 220 22.79 43.69 6.72
N VAL A 221 22.36 43.38 7.93
CA VAL A 221 21.94 44.41 8.91
C VAL A 221 23.07 44.82 9.88
N THR A 222 24.16 44.05 9.95
CA THR A 222 25.28 44.38 10.86
C THR A 222 26.44 45.14 10.20
N GLU A 223 26.48 45.26 8.88
CA GLU A 223 27.56 45.96 8.15
C GLU A 223 27.14 47.39 7.72
N ASN A 224 26.47 48.13 8.61
CA ASN A 224 26.23 49.57 8.40
C ASN A 224 26.18 50.36 9.73
N LYS A 225 26.99 49.95 10.70
CA LYS A 225 27.21 50.66 11.98
C LYS A 225 28.70 50.89 12.27
N GLY A 226 29.48 51.17 11.24
CA GLY A 226 30.93 51.41 11.35
C GLY A 226 31.41 52.75 10.80
N ASN A 227 30.51 53.69 10.46
CA ASN A 227 30.93 54.98 9.93
C ASN A 227 30.03 56.13 10.40
N VAL A 228 30.06 56.43 11.71
CA VAL A 228 29.74 57.77 12.22
C VAL A 228 30.57 58.03 13.48
N GLY A 229 31.59 58.89 13.33
CA GLY A 229 32.04 59.81 14.38
C GLY A 229 33.19 59.35 15.27
N GLY A 230 34.34 60.02 15.14
CA GLY A 230 35.45 60.00 16.10
C GLY A 230 36.79 60.23 15.45
#